data_AF-A0A2V5JX90-F1
#
_entry.id   AF-A0A2V5JX90-F1
#
_cell.length_a   1.000
_cell.length_b   1.000
_cell.length_c   1.000
_cell.angle_alpha   90.00
_cell.angle_beta   90.00
_cell.angle_gamma   90.00
#
_symmetry.space_group_name_H-M   'P 1'
#
loop_
_entity.id
_entity.type
_entity.pdbx_description
1 polymer ?
#
loop_
_entity_poly.entity_id
_entity_poly.type
_entity_poly.pdbx_seq_one_letter_code
_entity_poly.pdbx_strand_id
1 'polypeptide(L)'
;MKVPFTLGEVGHFGLAVPDPKKSAKWFERALGLHKEFDFENGVAVGNDYVTIALFKGKPSPETIDHISFHLPDMATLRKALAHLKSIGADIEDPGDEI
;
A
#
# COMPACT_ATOMS: atom_id res chain seq x y z
N MET A 1 -28.75 -5.31 -22.52
CA MET A 1 -29.15 -5.73 -21.16
C MET A 1 -28.92 -4.57 -20.21
N LYS A 2 -29.80 -4.36 -19.23
CA LYS A 2 -29.63 -3.31 -18.20
C LYS A 2 -28.76 -3.88 -17.07
N VAL A 3 -27.68 -3.20 -16.70
CA VAL A 3 -26.82 -3.64 -15.59
C VAL A 3 -27.56 -3.50 -14.25
N PRO A 4 -27.49 -4.48 -13.33
CA PRO A 4 -28.23 -4.42 -12.07
C PRO A 4 -27.75 -3.33 -11.10
N PHE A 5 -26.46 -3.03 -11.11
CA PHE A 5 -25.84 -1.93 -10.35
C PHE A 5 -24.47 -1.59 -10.95
N THR A 6 -23.89 -0.49 -10.49
CA THR A 6 -22.52 -0.04 -10.81
C THR A 6 -21.70 0.03 -9.53
N LEU A 7 -20.40 -0.22 -9.63
CA LEU A 7 -19.49 -0.05 -8.51
C LEU A 7 -19.22 1.44 -8.23
N GLY A 8 -18.92 1.76 -6.97
CA GLY A 8 -18.43 3.07 -6.54
C GLY A 8 -16.91 3.12 -6.50
N GLU A 9 -16.38 4.03 -5.67
CA GLU A 9 -14.94 4.14 -5.41
C GLU A 9 -14.37 2.86 -4.78
N VAL A 10 -13.08 2.60 -5.04
CA VAL A 10 -12.39 1.45 -4.45
C VAL A 10 -12.24 1.68 -2.96
N GLY A 11 -12.84 0.82 -2.14
CA GLY A 11 -12.79 0.95 -0.69
C GLY A 11 -11.43 0.53 -0.09
N HIS A 12 -10.92 -0.65 -0.43
CA HIS A 12 -9.65 -1.16 0.10
C HIS A 12 -9.05 -2.29 -0.73
N PHE A 13 -7.79 -2.61 -0.45
CA PHE A 13 -7.12 -3.81 -0.94
C PHE A 13 -6.79 -4.76 0.21
N GLY A 14 -7.05 -6.05 0.02
CA GLY A 14 -6.66 -7.09 0.98
C GLY A 14 -5.30 -7.67 0.64
N LEU A 15 -4.37 -7.68 1.59
CA LEU A 15 -3.05 -8.30 1.43
C LEU A 15 -2.83 -9.40 2.48
N ALA A 16 -2.50 -10.60 1.99
CA ALA A 16 -2.07 -11.70 2.85
C ALA A 16 -0.64 -11.43 3.34
N VAL A 17 -0.45 -11.40 4.65
CA VAL A 17 0.87 -11.18 5.27
C VAL A 17 1.14 -12.20 6.39
N PRO A 18 2.41 -12.54 6.67
CA PRO A 18 2.72 -13.51 7.73
C PRO A 18 2.32 -13.03 9.14
N ASP A 19 2.44 -11.73 9.40
CA ASP A 19 2.09 -11.09 10.66
C ASP A 19 1.45 -9.71 10.39
N PRO A 20 0.12 -9.59 10.52
CA PRO A 20 -0.60 -8.34 10.25
C PRO A 20 -0.14 -7.17 11.12
N LYS A 21 0.17 -7.41 12.40
CA LYS A 21 0.54 -6.32 13.33
C LYS A 21 1.93 -5.79 13.03
N LYS A 22 2.89 -6.68 12.77
CA LYS A 22 4.24 -6.25 12.34
C LYS A 22 4.22 -5.54 11.00
N SER A 23 3.44 -6.06 10.06
CA SER A 23 3.28 -5.45 8.73
C SER A 23 2.66 -4.06 8.85
N ALA A 24 1.60 -3.89 9.64
CA ALA A 24 0.98 -2.59 9.91
C ALA A 24 2.00 -1.55 10.40
N LYS A 25 2.89 -1.92 11.32
CA LYS A 25 3.96 -1.02 11.81
C LYS A 25 5.00 -0.64 10.76
N TRP A 26 5.17 -1.45 9.72
CA TRP A 26 5.98 -1.07 8.56
C TRP A 26 5.24 -0.02 7.73
N PHE A 27 3.97 -0.27 7.37
CA PHE A 27 3.16 0.67 6.60
C PHE A 27 3.01 2.03 7.29
N GLU A 28 2.83 2.03 8.61
CA GLU A 28 2.78 3.28 9.39
C GLU A 28 4.07 4.10 9.26
N ARG A 29 5.24 3.46 9.41
CA ARG A 29 6.54 4.15 9.37
C ARG A 29 6.99 4.52 7.96
N ALA A 30 6.82 3.62 7.00
CA ALA A 30 7.40 3.74 5.67
C ALA A 30 6.53 4.60 4.74
N LEU A 31 5.21 4.47 4.86
CA LEU A 31 4.25 5.10 3.93
C LEU A 31 3.34 6.12 4.62
N GLY A 32 3.54 6.38 5.92
CA GLY A 32 2.76 7.36 6.68
C GLY A 32 1.29 6.97 6.85
N LEU A 33 0.95 5.67 6.74
CA LEU A 33 -0.39 5.20 7.05
C LEU A 33 -0.62 5.19 8.57
N HIS A 34 -1.87 5.07 8.99
CA HIS A 34 -2.22 4.86 10.40
C HIS A 34 -3.14 3.67 10.55
N LYS A 35 -3.13 3.04 11.74
CA LYS A 35 -4.09 1.98 12.05
C LYS A 35 -5.50 2.55 12.06
N GLU A 36 -6.39 1.96 11.28
CA GLU A 36 -7.80 2.32 11.26
C GLU A 36 -8.58 1.45 12.25
N PHE A 37 -8.49 0.12 12.12
CA PHE A 37 -9.17 -0.83 13.01
C PHE A 37 -8.52 -2.22 13.00
N ASP A 38 -8.76 -2.98 14.07
CA ASP A 38 -8.44 -4.41 14.16
C ASP A 38 -9.67 -5.24 13.71
N PHE A 39 -9.44 -6.41 13.12
CA PHE A 39 -10.48 -7.38 12.79
C PHE A 39 -9.99 -8.81 13.11
N GLU A 40 -10.88 -9.79 13.04
CA GLU A 40 -10.65 -11.15 13.59
C GLU A 40 -9.30 -11.77 13.23
N ASN A 41 -8.83 -11.59 12.00
CA ASN A 41 -7.58 -12.16 11.50
C ASN A 41 -6.60 -11.11 10.93
N GLY A 42 -6.72 -9.84 11.33
CA GLY A 42 -5.91 -8.80 10.70
C GLY A 42 -6.05 -7.39 11.25
N VAL A 43 -5.42 -6.47 10.53
CA VAL A 43 -5.37 -5.04 10.85
C VAL A 43 -5.57 -4.25 9.57
N ALA A 44 -6.47 -3.27 9.60
CA ALA A 44 -6.58 -2.28 8.53
C ALA A 44 -5.67 -1.10 8.84
N VAL A 45 -4.88 -0.69 7.84
CA VAL A 45 -4.06 0.53 7.87
C VAL A 45 -4.41 1.39 6.67
N GLY A 46 -4.45 2.69 6.85
CA GLY A 46 -4.86 3.57 5.78
C GLY A 46 -4.56 5.04 6.01
N ASN A 47 -5.07 5.84 5.09
CA ASN A 47 -5.19 7.29 5.16
C ASN A 47 -6.41 7.71 4.29
N ASP A 48 -6.61 9.00 4.09
CA ASP A 48 -7.74 9.53 3.30
C ASP A 48 -7.81 9.03 1.84
N TYR A 49 -6.74 8.39 1.33
CA TYR A 49 -6.62 7.95 -0.05
C TYR A 49 -6.67 6.43 -0.23
N VAL A 50 -6.32 5.66 0.80
CA VAL A 50 -6.27 4.19 0.69
C VAL A 50 -6.46 3.52 2.04
N THR A 51 -7.24 2.44 2.04
CA THR A 51 -7.22 1.43 3.09
C THR A 51 -6.59 0.13 2.58
N ILE A 52 -5.70 -0.45 3.38
CA ILE A 52 -5.09 -1.76 3.15
C ILE A 52 -5.46 -2.67 4.31
N ALA A 53 -6.22 -3.73 4.01
CA ALA A 53 -6.58 -4.77 4.97
C ALA A 53 -5.49 -5.85 4.99
N LEU A 54 -4.66 -5.85 6.03
CA LEU A 54 -3.60 -6.83 6.24
C LEU A 54 -4.19 -8.03 6.99
N PHE A 55 -4.26 -9.19 6.35
CA PHE A 55 -4.78 -10.41 6.99
C PHE A 55 -3.71 -11.48 7.07
N LYS A 56 -3.77 -12.31 8.12
CA LYS A 56 -2.79 -13.37 8.33
C LYS A 56 -2.89 -14.43 7.23
N GLY A 57 -1.80 -14.66 6.51
CA GLY A 57 -1.77 -15.62 5.40
C GLY A 57 -0.39 -15.75 4.75
N LYS A 58 -0.33 -16.47 3.63
CA LYS A 58 0.86 -16.58 2.79
C LYS A 58 0.78 -15.51 1.69
N PRO A 59 1.74 -14.57 1.61
CA PRO A 59 1.81 -13.63 0.49
C PRO A 59 1.90 -14.35 -0.85
N SER A 60 1.27 -13.79 -1.87
CA SER A 60 1.38 -14.21 -3.27
C SER A 60 1.76 -12.98 -4.11
N PRO A 61 3.07 -12.62 -4.14
CA PRO A 61 3.51 -11.35 -4.74
C PRO A 61 3.13 -11.22 -6.21
N GLU A 62 3.08 -12.32 -6.96
CA GLU A 62 2.73 -12.32 -8.39
C GLU A 62 1.22 -12.06 -8.66
N THR A 63 0.38 -11.97 -7.63
CA THR A 63 -1.06 -11.74 -7.81
C THR A 63 -1.38 -10.29 -8.18
N ILE A 64 -0.56 -9.33 -7.74
CA ILE A 64 -0.72 -7.91 -8.07
C ILE A 64 0.65 -7.41 -8.52
N ASP A 65 0.73 -6.98 -9.78
CA ASP A 65 1.96 -6.47 -10.38
C ASP A 65 2.46 -5.20 -9.66
N HIS A 66 1.66 -4.13 -9.66
CA HIS A 66 1.95 -2.92 -8.90
C HIS A 66 0.68 -2.19 -8.44
N ILE A 67 0.84 -1.35 -7.42
CA ILE A 67 -0.17 -0.38 -6.96
C ILE A 67 0.49 1.00 -6.99
N SER A 68 -0.07 1.92 -7.77
CA SER A 68 0.45 3.28 -7.89
C SER A 68 -0.24 4.23 -6.91
N PHE A 69 0.54 5.04 -6.20
CA PHE A 69 0.03 6.14 -5.37
C PHE A 69 0.47 7.47 -5.96
N HIS A 70 -0.46 8.41 -6.08
CA HIS A 70 -0.14 9.74 -6.57
C HIS A 70 0.58 10.54 -5.47
N LEU A 71 1.66 11.23 -5.86
CA LEU A 71 2.35 12.18 -4.99
C LEU A 71 2.04 13.61 -5.47
N PRO A 72 1.99 14.59 -4.55
CA PRO A 72 1.52 15.94 -4.86
C PRO A 72 2.40 16.69 -5.88
N ASP A 73 3.70 16.39 -5.94
CA ASP A 73 4.63 17.03 -6.86
C ASP A 73 5.91 16.20 -7.07
N MET A 74 6.71 16.62 -8.07
CA MET A 74 8.00 16.00 -8.40
C MET A 74 9.04 16.11 -7.29
N ALA A 75 8.97 17.15 -6.45
CA ALA A 75 9.91 17.29 -5.33
C ALA A 75 9.67 16.19 -4.28
N THR A 76 8.41 15.88 -4.00
CA THR A 76 7.98 14.81 -3.10
C THR A 76 8.37 13.45 -3.67
N LEU A 77 8.20 13.23 -4.98
CA LEU A 77 8.63 12.00 -5.65
C LEU A 77 10.15 11.79 -5.54
N ARG A 78 10.96 12.81 -5.85
CA ARG A 78 12.43 12.72 -5.72
C ARG A 78 12.86 12.45 -4.28
N LYS A 79 12.18 13.05 -3.29
CA LYS A 79 12.43 12.80 -1.87
C LYS A 79 12.09 11.35 -1.48
N ALA A 80 10.98 10.81 -1.98
CA ALA A 80 10.60 9.41 -1.75
C ALA A 80 11.63 8.45 -2.36
N LEU A 81 12.04 8.67 -3.61
CA LEU A 81 13.08 7.88 -4.28
C LEU A 81 14.40 7.91 -3.51
N ALA A 82 14.86 9.08 -3.08
CA ALA A 82 16.08 9.23 -2.30
C ALA A 82 16.01 8.47 -0.96
N HIS A 83 14.86 8.50 -0.29
CA HIS A 83 14.65 7.73 0.94
C HIS A 83 14.72 6.22 0.69
N LEU A 84 14.01 5.71 -0.31
CA LEU A 84 14.03 4.28 -0.68
C LEU A 84 15.45 3.80 -1.02
N LYS A 85 16.20 4.59 -1.80
CA LYS A 85 17.63 4.32 -2.07
C LYS A 85 18.46 4.27 -0.79
N SER A 86 18.25 5.20 0.15
CA SER A 86 19.02 5.28 1.40
C SER A 86 18.86 4.08 2.34
N ILE A 87 17.70 3.40 2.28
CA ILE A 87 17.41 2.22 3.10
C ILE A 87 17.69 0.90 2.38
N GLY A 88 18.19 0.95 1.14
CA GLY A 88 18.47 -0.24 0.32
C GLY A 88 17.19 -0.99 -0.07
N ALA A 89 16.08 -0.29 -0.30
CA ALA A 89 14.91 -0.91 -0.90
C ALA A 89 15.24 -1.44 -2.30
N ASP A 90 14.62 -2.55 -2.70
CA ASP A 90 14.70 -3.03 -4.07
C ASP A 90 13.88 -2.10 -4.97
N ILE A 91 14.51 -1.56 -6.01
CA ILE A 91 13.95 -0.52 -6.88
C ILE A 91 13.97 -1.05 -8.30
N GLU A 92 12.79 -1.25 -8.88
CA GLU A 92 12.63 -1.75 -10.25
C GLU A 92 13.08 -0.71 -11.29
N ASP A 93 12.62 0.54 -11.15
CA ASP A 93 12.97 1.65 -12.04
C ASP A 93 13.88 2.65 -11.31
N PRO A 94 15.13 2.89 -11.79
CA PRO A 94 16.07 3.80 -11.16
C PRO A 94 15.59 5.27 -11.09
N GLY A 95 14.60 5.63 -11.91
CA GLY A 95 14.00 6.96 -11.95
C GLY A 95 14.89 8.02 -12.60
N ASP A 96 15.64 7.67 -13.64
CA ASP A 96 16.52 8.61 -14.35
C ASP A 96 15.75 9.69 -15.14
N GLU A 97 14.45 9.50 -15.29
CA GLU A 97 13.54 10.37 -16.04
C GLU A 97 12.91 11.50 -15.20
N ILE A 98 13.08 11.47 -13.86
CA ILE A 98 12.37 12.35 -12.91
C ILE A 98 13.21 13.43 -12.25
#